data_AF-A0A938GL76-F1
#
_entry.id   AF-A0A938GL76-F1
#
_cell.length_a   1.000
_cell.length_b   1.000
_cell.length_c   1.000
_cell.angle_alpha   90.00
_cell.angle_beta   90.00
_cell.angle_gamma   90.00
#
_symmetry.space_group_name_H-M   'P 1'
#
loop_
_entity.id
_entity.type
_entity.pdbx_description
1 polymer ?
#
loop_
_entity_poly.entity_id
_entity_poly.type
_entity_poly.pdbx_seq_one_letter_code
_entity_poly.pdbx_strand_id
1 'polypeptide(L)'
;MGSDSRLENFLEKSDMLRAGWINAGIYLLPTAWLAGVPSQCAISLERELLPQWLKDGIHGFPSAGRFIDIGTPESLAEAEDFFTGVPDRSA
;
A
#
# COMPACT_ATOMS: atom_id res chain seq x y z
N MET A 1 -10.59 -4.03 7.06
CA MET A 1 -9.91 -3.34 8.16
C MET A 1 -10.88 -3.32 9.32
N GLY A 2 -10.47 -3.84 10.48
CA GLY A 2 -11.31 -3.94 11.67
C GLY A 2 -11.45 -2.60 12.40
N SER A 3 -12.09 -2.62 13.58
CA SER A 3 -12.46 -1.43 14.37
C SER A 3 -11.28 -0.57 14.82
N ASP A 4 -10.10 -1.15 15.04
CA ASP A 4 -8.90 -0.44 15.52
C ASP A 4 -7.86 -0.23 14.41
N SER A 5 -8.31 -0.12 13.16
CA SER A 5 -7.43 -0.10 11.98
C SER A 5 -6.59 -1.35 11.77
N ARG A 6 -6.79 -2.41 12.55
CA ARG A 6 -6.11 -3.70 12.36
C ARG A 6 -6.48 -4.29 11.00
N LEU A 7 -5.48 -4.72 10.26
CA LEU A 7 -5.70 -5.43 9.00
C LEU A 7 -6.03 -6.89 9.31
N GLU A 8 -7.19 -7.33 8.85
CA GLU A 8 -7.67 -8.71 9.04
C GLU A 8 -7.43 -9.58 7.81
N ASN A 9 -7.39 -8.95 6.64
CA ASN A 9 -7.16 -9.62 5.37
C ASN A 9 -6.47 -8.65 4.39
N PHE A 10 -5.67 -9.19 3.50
CA PHE A 10 -5.03 -8.48 2.40
C PHE A 10 -5.24 -9.28 1.12
N LEU A 11 -5.80 -8.63 0.09
CA LEU A 11 -6.10 -9.26 -1.19
C LEU A 11 -5.30 -8.53 -2.27
N GLU A 12 -4.34 -9.23 -2.85
CA GLU A 12 -3.59 -8.70 -3.99
C GLU A 12 -4.47 -8.67 -5.23
N LYS A 13 -4.55 -7.50 -5.88
CA LYS A 13 -5.26 -7.16 -7.13
C LYS A 13 -6.21 -8.27 -7.62
N SER A 14 -7.42 -8.30 -7.06
CA SER A 14 -8.47 -9.26 -7.46
C SER A 14 -9.42 -8.62 -8.48
N ASP A 15 -9.85 -9.38 -9.49
CA ASP A 15 -10.86 -8.95 -10.48
C ASP A 15 -12.25 -8.70 -9.87
N MET A 16 -12.44 -9.07 -8.60
CA MET A 16 -13.67 -8.78 -7.87
C MET A 16 -13.60 -7.37 -7.29
N LEU A 17 -14.36 -6.45 -7.88
CA LEU A 17 -14.59 -5.12 -7.32
C LEU A 17 -15.36 -5.26 -6.02
N ARG A 18 -14.71 -4.95 -4.90
CA ARG A 18 -15.31 -4.90 -3.57
C ARG A 18 -15.03 -3.54 -2.97
N ALA A 19 -16.00 -2.99 -2.24
CA ALA A 19 -15.76 -1.82 -1.42
C ALA A 19 -14.68 -2.15 -0.38
N GLY A 20 -13.65 -1.32 -0.29
CA GLY A 20 -12.51 -1.56 0.58
C GLY A 20 -11.45 -0.46 0.49
N TRP A 21 -10.44 -0.58 1.35
CA TRP A 21 -9.27 0.27 1.32
C TRP A 21 -8.29 -0.19 0.25
N ILE A 22 -7.69 0.75 -0.47
CA ILE A 22 -6.62 0.49 -1.43
C ILE A 22 -5.27 0.57 -0.68
N ASN A 23 -4.35 -0.33 -0.98
CA ASN A 23 -2.99 -0.24 -0.48
C ASN A 23 -2.24 0.88 -1.21
N ALA A 24 -1.82 1.90 -0.46
CA ALA A 24 -1.14 3.07 -1.02
C ALA A 24 0.35 2.84 -1.34
N GLY A 25 0.93 1.69 -0.99
CA GLY A 25 2.35 1.41 -1.20
C GLY A 25 3.29 2.19 -0.26
N ILE A 26 2.76 2.74 0.84
CA ILE A 26 3.52 3.49 1.84
C ILE A 26 3.49 2.70 3.15
N TYR A 27 4.67 2.43 3.70
CA TYR A 27 4.82 1.57 4.88
C TYR A 27 5.76 2.18 5.90
N LEU A 28 5.40 2.06 7.17
CA LEU A 28 6.29 2.30 8.30
C LEU A 28 6.57 0.95 8.96
N LEU A 29 7.79 0.45 8.79
CA LEU A 29 8.17 -0.90 9.22
C LEU A 29 9.40 -0.86 10.13
N PRO A 30 9.44 -1.67 11.20
CA PRO A 30 10.67 -1.90 11.94
C PRO A 30 11.72 -2.54 11.04
N THR A 31 12.96 -2.06 11.08
CA THR A 31 14.07 -2.62 10.29
C THR A 31 14.32 -4.11 10.57
N ALA A 32 14.04 -4.56 11.81
CA ALA A 32 14.14 -5.97 12.20
C ALA A 32 13.25 -6.90 11.38
N TRP A 33 12.11 -6.41 10.85
CA TRP A 33 11.23 -7.21 10.01
C TRP A 33 11.82 -7.45 8.62
N LEU A 34 12.64 -6.52 8.13
CA LEU A 34 13.35 -6.66 6.86
C LEU A 34 14.62 -7.52 7.01
N ALA A 35 15.23 -7.55 8.20
CA ALA A 35 16.43 -8.34 8.46
C ALA A 35 16.22 -9.87 8.29
N GLY A 36 14.99 -10.34 8.45
CA GLY A 36 14.62 -11.74 8.24
C GLY A 36 14.31 -12.11 6.77
N VAL A 37 14.28 -11.13 5.86
CA VAL A 37 13.93 -11.36 4.46
C VAL A 37 15.13 -11.94 3.70
N PRO A 38 14.99 -13.09 3.01
CA PRO A 38 16.08 -13.68 2.24
C PRO A 38 16.56 -12.73 1.14
N SER A 39 17.86 -12.45 1.10
CA SER A 39 18.45 -11.47 0.17
C SER A 39 18.79 -12.04 -1.21
N GLN A 40 18.57 -13.33 -1.44
CA GLN A 40 19.05 -14.07 -2.63
C GLN A 40 17.90 -14.60 -3.50
N CYS A 41 16.67 -14.22 -3.23
CA CYS A 41 15.51 -14.55 -4.05
C CYS A 41 14.62 -13.33 -4.24
N ALA A 42 13.88 -13.30 -5.34
CA ALA A 42 12.78 -12.37 -5.49
C ALA A 42 11.71 -12.69 -4.43
N ILE A 43 11.20 -11.65 -3.77
CA ILE A 43 10.14 -11.77 -2.78
C ILE A 43 9.11 -10.67 -3.04
N SER A 44 7.83 -11.01 -2.96
CA SER A 44 6.73 -10.06 -3.07
C SER A 44 6.29 -9.60 -1.68
N LEU A 45 6.27 -8.28 -1.47
CA LEU A 45 5.73 -7.68 -0.26
C LEU A 45 4.25 -8.06 -0.10
N GLU A 46 3.47 -7.92 -1.16
CA GLU A 46 2.03 -8.09 -1.19
C GLU A 46 1.58 -9.55 -1.07
N ARG A 47 2.29 -10.46 -1.75
CA ARG A 47 1.92 -11.88 -1.81
C ARG A 47 2.54 -12.71 -0.70
N GLU A 48 3.68 -12.31 -0.16
CA GLU A 48 4.44 -13.12 0.78
C GLU A 48 4.54 -12.47 2.16
N LEU A 49 5.00 -11.22 2.25
CA LEU A 49 5.31 -10.58 3.53
C LEU A 49 4.09 -10.03 4.26
N LEU A 50 3.25 -9.23 3.61
CA LEU A 50 2.04 -8.67 4.23
C LEU A 50 1.12 -9.78 4.78
N PRO A 51 0.82 -10.88 4.07
CA PRO A 51 0.00 -11.96 4.61
C PRO A 51 0.61 -12.65 5.84
N GLN A 52 1.94 -12.73 5.93
CA GLN A 52 2.62 -13.26 7.12
C GLN A 52 2.45 -12.30 8.30
N TRP A 53 2.72 -11.02 8.09
CA TRP A 53 2.65 -9.98 9.12
C TRP A 53 1.23 -9.68 9.60
N LEU A 54 0.18 -10.03 8.85
CA LEU A 54 -1.20 -9.98 9.34
C LEU A 54 -1.38 -10.77 10.65
N LYS A 55 -0.65 -11.88 10.80
CA LYS A 55 -0.68 -12.72 12.02
C LYS A 55 -0.06 -12.00 13.22
N ASP A 56 0.99 -11.21 12.97
CA ASP A 56 1.72 -10.45 13.98
C ASP A 56 1.02 -9.13 14.36
N GLY A 57 -0.02 -8.74 13.61
CA GLY A 57 -0.87 -7.59 13.92
C GLY A 57 -0.37 -6.29 13.32
N ILE A 58 -0.54 -6.14 12.01
CA ILE A 58 -0.33 -4.87 11.30
C ILE A 58 -1.61 -4.03 11.20
N HIS A 59 -1.43 -2.73 11.07
CA HIS A 59 -2.51 -1.75 11.05
C HIS A 59 -2.45 -0.90 9.79
N GLY A 60 -3.61 -0.50 9.28
CA GLY A 60 -3.73 0.49 8.22
C GLY A 60 -3.75 1.90 8.78
N PHE A 61 -3.20 2.85 8.02
CA PHE A 61 -3.39 4.28 8.28
C PHE A 61 -4.35 4.84 7.22
N PRO A 62 -5.66 4.98 7.53
CA PRO A 62 -6.63 5.47 6.56
C PRO A 62 -6.34 6.93 6.21
N SER A 63 -6.40 7.24 4.92
CA SER A 63 -6.20 8.58 4.40
C SER A 63 -7.26 8.89 3.35
N ALA A 64 -7.78 10.12 3.38
CA ALA A 64 -8.62 10.68 2.33
C ALA A 64 -7.78 11.47 1.29
N GLY A 65 -6.46 11.32 1.33
CA GLY A 65 -5.55 11.91 0.35
C GLY A 65 -5.85 11.41 -1.06
N ARG A 66 -5.57 12.26 -2.04
CA ARG A 66 -5.62 11.84 -3.45
C ARG A 66 -4.57 10.75 -3.67
N PHE A 67 -4.88 9.75 -4.48
CA PHE A 67 -4.02 8.60 -4.79
C PHE A 67 -4.00 8.33 -6.29
N ILE A 68 -2.81 8.01 -6.82
CA ILE A 68 -2.61 7.58 -8.20
C ILE A 68 -1.53 6.48 -8.22
N ASP A 69 -1.80 5.37 -8.92
CA ASP A 69 -0.82 4.32 -9.24
C ASP A 69 -0.45 4.49 -10.71
N ILE A 70 0.80 4.86 -11.01
CA ILE A 70 1.30 5.13 -12.36
C ILE A 70 1.77 3.86 -13.09
N GLY A 71 1.27 2.69 -12.69
CA GLY A 71 1.66 1.40 -13.23
C GLY A 71 1.19 1.11 -14.67
N THR A 72 0.37 1.96 -15.29
CA THR A 72 -0.06 1.83 -16.68
C THR A 72 0.28 3.08 -17.51
N PRO A 73 0.43 2.98 -18.84
CA PRO A 73 0.66 4.15 -19.69
C PRO A 73 -0.42 5.23 -19.55
N GLU A 74 -1.68 4.84 -19.37
CA GLU A 74 -2.82 5.74 -19.23
C GLU A 74 -2.75 6.51 -17.90
N SER A 75 -2.57 5.79 -16.79
CA SER A 75 -2.45 6.40 -15.46
C SER A 75 -1.19 7.28 -15.34
N LEU A 76 -0.11 6.93 -16.02
CA LEU A 76 1.08 7.78 -16.10
C LEU A 76 0.80 9.08 -16.86
N ALA A 77 0.05 9.05 -17.96
CA ALA A 77 -0.33 10.26 -18.71
C ALA A 77 -1.24 11.19 -17.89
N GLU A 78 -2.09 10.65 -17.02
CA GLU A 78 -2.95 11.42 -16.11
C GLU A 78 -2.21 12.03 -14.91
N ALA A 79 -0.97 11.61 -14.65
CA ALA A 79 -0.24 12.00 -13.44
C ALA A 79 0.07 13.50 -13.39
N GLU A 80 0.36 14.15 -14.52
CA GLU A 80 0.63 15.59 -14.56
C GLU A 80 -0.60 16.38 -14.06
N ASP A 81 -1.77 16.11 -14.64
CA ASP A 81 -3.04 16.71 -14.25
C ASP A 81 -3.38 16.41 -12.79
N PHE A 82 -3.12 15.19 -12.33
CA PHE A 82 -3.28 14.82 -10.93
C PHE A 82 -2.53 15.77 -10.01
N PHE A 83 -1.28 16.16 -10.30
CA PHE A 83 -0.51 17.05 -9.43
C PHE A 83 -0.83 18.54 -9.59
N THR A 84 -1.59 18.93 -10.63
CA THR A 84 -2.06 20.31 -10.74
C THR A 84 -3.03 20.66 -9.60
N GLY A 85 -2.99 21.91 -9.13
CA GLY A 85 -3.91 22.41 -8.09
C GLY A 85 -3.61 21.94 -6.66
N VAL A 86 -2.50 21.23 -6.42
CA VAL A 86 -2.01 20.98 -5.04
C VAL A 86 -1.27 22.24 -4.57
N PRO A 87 -1.70 22.89 -3.49
CA PRO A 87 -0.93 23.99 -2.92
C PRO A 87 0.45 23.49 -2.51
N ASP A 88 1.49 24.29 -2.75
CA ASP A 88 2.83 24.01 -2.25
C ASP A 88 2.76 23.78 -0.74
N ARG A 89 3.24 22.60 -0.30
CA ARG A 89 3.28 22.19 1.11
C ARG A 89 4.68 22.40 1.69
N SER A 90 5.38 23.43 1.24
CA SER A 90 6.59 23.92 1.90
C SER A 90 6.23 24.42 3.31
N ALA A 91 6.36 23.50 4.27
CA ALA A 91 6.38 23.75 5.71
C ALA A 91 7.68 23.19 6.28
#